data_AF-A0A0G1T749-F1
#
_entry.id   AF-A0A0G1T749-F1
#
_cell.length_a   1.000
_cell.length_b   1.000
_cell.length_c   1.000
_cell.angle_alpha   90.00
_cell.angle_beta   90.00
_cell.angle_gamma   90.00
#
_symmetry.space_group_name_H-M   'P 1'
#
loop_
_entity.id
_entity.type
_entity.pdbx_description
1 polymer ?
#
loop_
_entity_poly.entity_id
_entity_poly.type
_entity_poly.pdbx_seq_one_letter_code
_entity_poly.pdbx_strand_id
1 'polypeptide(L)' 'MNTITIPKTLAPKDDLVVVPRKEYEALLSFRTYREVRISKAQKQALRRAEKNLSAGKTLSYHELVRKLGFGS' A
#
# COMPACT_ATOMS: atom_id res chain seq x y z
N MET A 1 -15.78 -7.62 -31.36
CA MET A 1 -15.81 -6.29 -30.72
C MET A 1 -17.04 -6.29 -29.81
N ASN A 2 -16.85 -6.39 -28.49
CA ASN A 2 -17.99 -6.52 -27.57
C ASN A 2 -18.58 -5.15 -27.30
N THR A 3 -19.82 -4.93 -27.73
CA THR A 3 -20.59 -3.72 -27.43
C THR A 3 -21.14 -3.84 -26.02
N ILE A 4 -20.63 -3.03 -25.09
CA ILE A 4 -21.13 -2.97 -23.71
C ILE A 4 -22.06 -1.75 -23.62
N THR A 5 -23.35 -2.00 -23.48
CA THR A 5 -24.36 -0.94 -23.30
C THR A 5 -24.51 -0.63 -21.82
N ILE A 6 -24.22 0.60 -21.43
CA ILE A 6 -24.29 1.02 -20.02
C ILE A 6 -25.51 1.94 -19.84
N PRO A 7 -26.50 1.55 -19.02
CA PRO A 7 -27.66 2.38 -18.74
C PRO A 7 -27.28 3.77 -18.21
N LYS A 8 -27.90 4.84 -18.76
CA LYS A 8 -27.68 6.23 -18.31
C LYS A 8 -28.00 6.46 -16.83
N THR A 9 -28.83 5.61 -16.24
CA THR A 9 -29.16 5.64 -14.81
C THR A 9 -27.99 5.30 -13.89
N LEU A 10 -26.97 4.60 -14.39
CA LEU A 10 -25.79 4.22 -13.59
C LEU A 10 -24.74 5.34 -13.47
N ALA A 11 -24.81 6.38 -14.31
CA ALA A 11 -23.88 7.52 -14.28
C ALA A 11 -24.64 8.87 -14.20
N PRO A 12 -25.38 9.14 -13.10
CA PRO A 12 -26.21 10.33 -12.99
C PRO A 12 -25.45 11.66 -12.78
N LYS A 13 -24.14 11.63 -12.54
CA LYS A 13 -23.31 12.82 -12.21
C LYS A 13 -21.96 12.88 -12.93
N ASP A 14 -21.84 12.21 -14.08
CA ASP A 14 -20.65 12.17 -14.94
C ASP A 14 -19.32 11.87 -14.24
N ASP A 15 -18.97 10.58 -14.27
CA ASP A 15 -17.68 10.06 -14.77
C ASP A 15 -17.74 8.54 -14.56
N LEU A 16 -17.82 7.80 -15.67
CA LEU A 16 -17.93 6.35 -15.67
C LEU A 16 -16.64 5.73 -16.21
N VAL A 17 -15.97 4.97 -15.37
CA VAL A 17 -14.74 4.25 -15.74
C VAL A 17 -15.04 2.78 -15.90
N VAL A 18 -14.76 2.23 -17.08
CA VAL A 18 -14.88 0.80 -17.36
C VAL A 18 -13.53 0.15 -17.05
N VAL A 19 -13.54 -0.80 -16.11
CA VAL A 19 -12.37 -1.58 -15.74
C VAL A 19 -12.65 -3.08 -15.89
N PRO A 20 -11.65 -3.90 -16.27
CA PRO A 20 -11.75 -5.34 -16.20
C PRO A 20 -12.09 -5.81 -14.78
N ARG A 21 -12.91 -6.86 -14.68
CA ARG A 21 -13.32 -7.44 -13.39
C ARG A 21 -12.14 -7.73 -12.46
N LYS A 22 -11.07 -8.30 -13.00
CA LYS A 22 -9.84 -8.63 -12.26
C LYS A 22 -9.21 -7.39 -11.61
N GLU A 23 -9.20 -6.26 -12.32
CA GLU A 23 -8.65 -5.00 -11.81
C GLU A 23 -9.57 -4.39 -10.74
N TYR A 24 -10.88 -4.45 -10.95
CA TYR A 24 -11.85 -4.01 -9.95
C TYR A 24 -11.73 -4.78 -8.63
N GLU A 25 -11.64 -6.10 -8.70
CA GLU A 25 -11.47 -6.96 -7.51
C GLU A 25 -10.14 -6.68 -6.79
N ALA A 26 -9.07 -6.43 -7.54
CA ALA A 26 -7.79 -6.01 -6.97
C ALA A 26 -7.92 -4.66 -6.23
N LEU A 27 -8.55 -3.65 -6.82
CA LEU A 27 -8.77 -2.34 -6.20
C LEU A 27 -9.62 -2.42 -4.92
N LEU A 28 -10.64 -3.28 -4.91
CA LEU A 28 -11.41 -3.56 -3.70
C LEU A 28 -10.55 -4.17 -2.59
N SER A 29 -9.64 -5.09 -2.95
CA SER A 29 -8.68 -5.68 -2.00
C SER A 29 -7.63 -4.69 -1.49
N PHE A 30 -7.35 -3.60 -2.22
CA PHE A 30 -6.49 -2.52 -1.73
C PHE A 30 -7.20 -1.64 -0.69
N ARG A 31 -8.53 -1.54 -0.73
CA ARG A 31 -9.31 -0.71 0.20
C ARG A 31 -9.30 -1.24 1.64
N THR A 32 -8.95 -2.52 1.85
CA THR A 32 -8.84 -3.12 3.19
C THR A 32 -7.54 -2.78 3.92
N TYR A 33 -6.53 -2.23 3.25
CA TYR A 33 -5.35 -1.73 3.94
C TYR A 33 -5.71 -0.44 4.67
N ARG A 34 -5.52 -0.42 6.00
CA ARG A 34 -5.63 0.81 6.78
C ARG A 34 -4.58 1.79 6.28
N GLU A 35 -5.00 2.87 5.65
CA GLU A 35 -4.13 4.02 5.40
C GLU A 35 -3.60 4.52 6.73
N VAL A 36 -2.36 4.15 7.06
CA VAL A 36 -1.72 4.62 8.29
C VAL A 36 -1.33 6.08 8.06
N ARG A 37 -1.89 6.98 8.86
CA ARG A 37 -1.47 8.38 8.84
C ARG A 37 -0.08 8.50 9.46
N ILE A 38 0.93 8.48 8.59
CA ILE A 38 2.35 8.54 9.00
C ILE A 38 2.69 9.94 9.53
N SER A 39 3.33 10.00 10.70
CA SER A 39 3.86 11.26 11.25
C SER A 39 5.14 11.72 10.52
N LYS A 40 5.53 12.99 10.65
CA LYS A 40 6.78 13.50 10.05
C LYS A 40 8.01 12.69 10.49
N ALA A 41 8.06 12.28 11.75
CA ALA A 41 9.15 11.48 12.31
C ALA A 41 9.18 10.07 11.69
N GLN A 42 8.03 9.42 11.55
CA GLN A 42 7.94 8.09 10.94
C GLN A 42 8.33 8.13 9.45
N LYS A 43 7.94 9.18 8.72
CA LYS A 43 8.36 9.37 7.32
C LYS A 43 9.88 9.53 7.19
N GLN A 44 10.51 10.26 8.10
CA GLN A 44 11.96 10.39 8.14
C GLN A 44 12.64 9.06 8.51
N ALA A 45 12.08 8.30 9.44
CA ALA A 45 12.57 6.98 9.82
C ALA A 45 12.53 6.02 8.62
N LEU A 46 11.44 6.03 7.83
CA LEU A 46 11.32 5.21 6.62
C LEU A 46 12.41 5.54 5.59
N ARG A 47 12.63 6.82 5.31
CA ARG A 47 13.70 7.28 4.40
C ARG A 47 15.09 6.85 4.87
N ARG A 48 15.33 6.82 6.19
CA ARG A 48 16.59 6.32 6.75
C ARG A 48 16.70 4.81 6.59
N ALA A 49 15.60 4.08 6.81
CA ALA A 49 15.56 2.63 6.62
C ALA A 49 15.86 2.24 5.17
N GLU A 50 15.26 2.93 4.18
CA GLU A 50 15.53 2.71 2.76
C GLU A 50 17.01 2.92 2.41
N LYS A 51 17.60 4.03 2.90
CA LYS A 51 19.05 4.30 2.71
C LYS A 51 19.95 3.27 3.36
N ASN A 52 19.58 2.78 4.54
CA ASN A 52 20.33 1.74 5.22
C ASN A 52 20.25 0.41 4.46
N LEU A 53 19.05 0.07 3.94
CA LEU A 53 18.85 -1.13 3.13
C LEU A 53 19.68 -1.10 1.84
N SER A 54 19.67 0.03 1.11
CA SER A 54 20.47 0.16 -0.12
C SER A 54 21.98 0.10 0.16
N ALA A 55 22.42 0.54 1.34
CA ALA A 55 23.80 0.43 1.79
C ALA A 55 24.13 -0.94 2.43
N GLY A 56 23.21 -1.90 2.43
CA GLY A 56 23.40 -3.22 3.06
C GLY A 56 23.45 -3.20 4.59
N LYS A 57 23.14 -2.07 5.23
CA LYS A 57 23.15 -1.88 6.68
C LYS A 57 21.85 -2.41 7.29
N THR A 58 21.77 -3.73 7.43
CA THR A 58 20.65 -4.41 8.07
C THR A 58 21.08 -5.00 9.41
N LEU A 59 20.12 -5.37 10.26
CA LEU A 59 20.38 -6.10 11.50
C LEU A 59 19.93 -7.54 11.29
N SER A 60 20.76 -8.50 11.69
CA SER A 60 20.31 -9.88 11.84
C SER A 60 19.28 -9.99 12.97
N TYR A 61 18.50 -11.06 12.96
CA TYR A 61 17.47 -11.29 13.99
C TYR A 61 18.03 -11.23 15.42
N HIS A 62 19.19 -11.86 15.67
CA HIS A 62 19.84 -11.81 16.98
C HIS A 62 20.27 -10.40 17.38
N GLU A 63 20.82 -9.62 16.45
CA GLU A 63 21.20 -8.23 16.72
C GLU A 63 20.00 -7.34 16.98
N LEU A 64 18.89 -7.57 16.28
CA LEU A 64 17.63 -6.89 16.49
C LEU A 64 17.09 -7.17 17.90
N VAL A 65 16.99 -8.45 18.28
CA VAL A 65 16.49 -8.89 19.59
C VAL A 65 17.34 -8.32 20.72
N ARG A 66 18.67 -8.34 20.58
CA ARG A 66 19.61 -7.77 21.57
C ARG A 66 19.49 -6.25 21.68
N LYS A 67 19.39 -5.53 20.55
CA LYS A 67 19.34 -4.06 20.54
C LYS A 67 18.02 -3.49 21.03
N LEU A 68 16.92 -4.20 20.77
CA LEU A 68 15.57 -3.76 21.16
C LEU A 68 15.13 -4.34 22.51
N GLY A 69 15.94 -5.21 23.13
CA GLY A 69 15.65 -5.78 24.44
C GLY A 69 14.48 -6.77 24.43
N PHE A 70 14.21 -7.41 23.28
CA PHE A 70 13.15 -8.43 23.16
C PHE A 70 13.61 -9.82 23.61
N GLY A 71 14.91 -10.01 23.86
CA GLY A 71 15.46 -11.24 24.41
C GLY A 71 15.61 -11.10 25.91
N SER A 72 14.85 -11.90 26.65
CA SER A 72 15.12 -12.17 28.07
C SER A 72 16.43 -12.94 28.23
#